data_AF-T1CM45-F1
#
_entry.id   AF-T1CM45-F1
#
_cell.length_a   1.000
_cell.length_b   1.000
_cell.length_c   1.000
_cell.angle_alpha   90.00
_cell.angle_beta   90.00
_cell.angle_gamma   90.00
#
_symmetry.space_group_name_H-M   'P 1'
#
loop_
_entity.id
_entity.type
_entity.pdbx_description
1 polymer ?
#
loop_
_entity_poly.entity_id
_entity_poly.type
_entity_poly.pdbx_seq_one_letter_code
_entity_poly.pdbx_strand_id
1 'polypeptide(L)' 'MYRDPAFLLTTDLVSPDKVLLQAYFDRWEIEVNHRDEKDLLGVDQAQVWSEEATWRVPQFQVAVYAMCSLRR' A
#
# COMPACT_ATOMS: atom_id res chain seq x y z
N MET A 1 16.63 -11.15 -15.75
CA MET A 1 15.67 -12.12 -15.17
C MET A 1 16.28 -12.66 -13.90
N TYR A 2 15.66 -12.37 -12.76
CA TYR A 2 16.03 -12.99 -11.49
C TYR A 2 15.67 -14.48 -11.59
N ARG A 3 16.62 -15.37 -11.30
CA ARG A 3 16.48 -16.83 -11.49
C ARG A 3 16.71 -17.62 -10.20
N ASP A 4 17.02 -16.93 -9.12
CA ASP A 4 17.20 -17.56 -7.83
C ASP A 4 15.82 -17.98 -7.28
N PRO A 5 15.73 -19.14 -6.61
CA PRO A 5 14.46 -19.62 -6.06
C PRO A 5 13.94 -18.65 -5.00
N ALA A 6 12.65 -18.31 -5.10
CA ALA A 6 11.95 -17.52 -4.10
C ALA A 6 11.26 -18.43 -3.09
N PHE A 7 11.25 -18.02 -1.82
CA PHE A 7 10.63 -18.77 -0.73
C PHE A 7 9.57 -17.90 -0.04
N LEU A 8 8.40 -18.48 0.24
CA LEU A 8 7.33 -17.86 1.01
C LEU A 8 7.20 -18.58 2.35
N LEU A 9 7.28 -17.84 3.45
CA LEU A 9 7.05 -18.36 4.80
C LEU A 9 5.64 -17.97 5.25
N THR A 10 4.90 -18.92 5.82
CA THR A 10 3.53 -18.70 6.30
C THR A 10 3.28 -19.42 7.62
N THR A 11 2.46 -18.83 8.48
CA THR A 11 1.95 -19.46 9.71
C THR A 11 0.64 -20.22 9.47
N ASP A 12 0.00 -20.03 8.32
CA ASP A 12 -1.21 -20.75 7.94
C ASP A 12 -0.84 -22.09 7.30
N LEU A 13 -1.20 -23.18 7.99
CA LEU A 13 -0.91 -24.56 7.58
C LEU A 13 -2.15 -25.29 7.03
N VAL A 14 -3.29 -24.60 6.94
CA VAL A 14 -4.59 -25.21 6.61
C VAL A 14 -5.04 -24.78 5.21
N SER A 15 -4.79 -23.52 4.85
CA SER A 15 -5.20 -23.01 3.54
C SER A 15 -4.44 -23.68 2.39
N PRO A 16 -5.07 -23.86 1.21
CA PRO A 16 -4.39 -24.36 0.03
C PRO A 16 -3.20 -23.48 -0.39
N ASP A 17 -2.13 -24.11 -0.86
CA ASP A 17 -0.91 -23.49 -1.38
C ASP A 17 -1.18 -22.37 -2.40
N LYS A 18 -2.10 -22.60 -3.34
CA LYS A 18 -2.49 -21.61 -4.35
C LYS A 18 -3.10 -20.34 -3.75
N VAL A 19 -3.84 -20.47 -2.65
CA VAL A 19 -4.46 -19.33 -1.96
C VAL A 19 -3.38 -18.48 -1.29
N LEU A 20 -2.40 -19.13 -0.65
CA LEU A 20 -1.26 -18.43 -0.04
C LEU A 20 -0.43 -17.68 -1.07
N LEU A 21 -0.18 -18.30 -2.24
CA LEU A 21 0.52 -17.65 -3.35
C LEU A 21 -0.28 -16.47 -3.91
N GLN A 22 -1.58 -16.65 -4.10
CA GLN A 22 -2.44 -15.56 -4.58
C GLN A 22 -2.45 -14.38 -3.61
N ALA A 23 -2.61 -14.63 -2.31
CA ALA A 23 -2.56 -13.58 -1.29
C ALA A 23 -1.23 -12.83 -1.28
N TYR A 24 -0.11 -13.54 -1.51
CA TYR A 24 1.20 -12.88 -1.64
C TYR A 24 1.29 -11.99 -2.88
N PHE A 25 0.70 -12.40 -4.01
CA PHE A 25 0.63 -11.56 -5.20
C PHE A 25 -0.29 -10.35 -4.99
N ASP A 26 -1.46 -10.54 -4.37
CA ASP A 26 -2.43 -9.48 -4.09
C ASP A 26 -1.84 -8.39 -3.18
N ARG A 27 -0.90 -8.75 -2.29
CA ARG A 27 -0.15 -7.79 -1.46
C ARG A 27 0.47 -6.66 -2.31
N TRP A 28 0.82 -6.90 -3.57
CA TRP A 28 1.36 -5.87 -4.47
C TRP A 28 0.45 -4.63 -4.58
N GLU A 29 -0.86 -4.77 -4.41
CA GLU A 29 -1.81 -3.65 -4.49
C GLU A 29 -1.46 -2.52 -3.50
N ILE A 30 -0.84 -2.82 -2.35
CA ILE A 30 -0.41 -1.79 -1.41
C ILE A 30 0.69 -0.88 -2.00
N GLU A 31 1.55 -1.42 -2.85
CA GLU A 31 2.61 -0.64 -3.51
C GLU A 31 2.06 0.23 -4.64
N VAL A 32 1.00 -0.24 -5.31
CA VAL A 32 0.26 0.57 -6.28
C VAL A 32 -0.43 1.72 -5.55
N ASN A 33 -1.11 1.45 -4.44
CA ASN A 33 -1.76 2.49 -3.63
C ASN A 33 -0.76 3.54 -3.13
N HIS A 34 0.39 3.12 -2.58
CA HIS A 34 1.43 4.07 -2.15
C HIS A 34 2.01 4.88 -3.31
N ARG A 35 2.14 4.28 -4.51
CA ARG A 35 2.57 5.02 -5.70
C ARG A 35 1.53 6.06 -6.07
N ASP A 36 0.26 5.68 -6.14
CA ASP A 36 -0.84 6.58 -6.47
C ASP A 36 -0.97 7.73 -5.47
N GLU A 37 -0.86 7.45 -4.17
CA GLU A 37 -0.87 8.48 -3.12
C GLU A 37 0.28 9.49 -3.28
N LYS A 38 1.45 9.03 -3.72
CA LYS A 38 2.61 9.91 -3.96
C LYS A 38 2.50 10.67 -5.27
N ASP A 39 2.20 9.98 -6.37
CA ASP A 39 2.26 10.54 -7.72
C ASP A 39 1.01 11.35 -8.07
N LEU A 40 -0.17 10.92 -7.59
CA LEU A 40 -1.45 11.58 -7.89
C LEU A 40 -1.85 12.57 -6.80
N LEU A 41 -1.72 12.19 -5.52
CA LEU A 41 -2.15 13.05 -4.40
C LEU A 41 -1.02 13.90 -3.82
N GLY A 42 0.24 13.63 -4.17
CA GLY A 42 1.38 14.39 -3.66
C GLY A 42 1.55 14.26 -2.15
N VAL A 43 1.28 13.07 -1.58
CA VAL A 43 1.26 12.85 -0.12
C VAL A 43 2.58 13.19 0.58
N ASP A 44 3.69 13.19 -0.16
CA ASP A 44 5.04 13.50 0.32
C ASP A 44 5.49 14.94 0.00
N GLN A 45 4.58 15.79 -0.49
CA GLN A 45 4.87 17.13 -1.01
C GLN A 45 4.03 18.22 -0.31
N ALA A 46 3.64 18.02 0.94
CA ALA A 46 2.83 18.98 1.70
C ALA A 46 3.56 20.32 1.89
N GLN A 47 3.09 21.37 1.20
CA GLN A 47 3.58 22.74 1.35
C GLN A 47 2.72 23.52 2.35
N VAL A 48 3.00 23.34 3.64
CA VAL A 48 2.26 23.97 4.74
C VAL A 48 3.17 24.82 5.62
N TRP A 49 2.60 25.86 6.21
CA TRP A 49 3.33 26.84 7.03
C TRP A 49 3.56 26.37 8.48
N SER A 50 2.79 25.39 8.95
CA SER A 50 2.88 24.86 10.31
C SER A 50 3.57 23.50 10.29
N GLU A 51 4.62 23.35 11.11
CA GLU A 51 5.34 22.09 11.28
C GLU A 51 4.43 20.96 11.80
N GLU A 52 3.45 21.30 12.62
CA GLU A 52 2.45 20.35 13.10
C GLU A 52 1.53 19.87 11.98
N ALA A 53 1.26 20.72 10.99
CA ALA A 53 0.44 20.36 9.82
C ALA A 53 1.19 19.44 8.84
N THR A 54 2.52 19.52 8.79
CA THR A 54 3.37 18.70 7.90
C THR A 54 3.13 17.21 8.08
N TRP A 55 2.92 16.76 9.32
CA TRP A 55 2.64 15.35 9.62
C TRP A 55 1.17 14.95 9.42
N ARG A 56 0.25 15.91 9.61
CA ARG A 56 -1.20 15.67 9.58
C ARG A 56 -1.77 15.60 8.17
N VAL A 57 -1.26 16.43 7.26
CA VAL A 57 -1.74 16.48 5.87
C VAL A 57 -1.60 15.13 5.16
N PRO A 58 -0.43 14.44 5.21
CA PRO A 58 -0.27 13.10 4.65
C PRO A 58 -1.30 12.09 5.21
N GLN A 59 -1.50 12.07 6.53
CA GLN A 59 -2.42 11.16 7.21
C GLN A 59 -3.87 11.36 6.76
N PHE A 60 -4.27 12.63 6.62
CA PHE A 60 -5.60 12.98 6.13
C PHE A 60 -5.79 12.59 4.65
N GLN A 61 -4.79 12.82 3.81
CA GLN A 61 -4.82 12.46 2.38
C GLN A 61 -4.96 10.94 2.18
N VAL A 62 -4.20 10.13 2.93
CA VAL A 62 -4.34 8.66 2.92
C VAL A 62 -5.74 8.22 3.34
N ALA A 63 -6.29 8.82 4.40
CA ALA A 63 -7.65 8.50 4.85
C ALA A 63 -8.72 8.85 3.79
N VAL A 64 -8.58 10.01 3.13
CA VAL A 64 -9.48 10.41 2.03
C VAL A 64 -9.34 9.47 0.83
N TYR A 65 -8.12 9.10 0.44
CA TYR A 65 -7.87 8.14 -0.64
C TYR A 65 -8.56 6.80 -0.36
N ALA A 66 -8.37 6.25 0.85
CA ALA A 66 -9.03 5.01 1.26
C ALA A 66 -10.56 5.10 1.17
N MET A 67 -11.15 6.20 1.63
CA MET A 67 -12.61 6.43 1.54
C MET A 67 -13.10 6.53 0.09
N CYS A 68 -12.33 7.14 -0.81
CA CYS A 68 -12.67 7.21 -2.23
C CYS A 68 -12.60 5.84 -2.90
N SER A 69 -11.59 5.04 -2.59
CA SER A 69 -11.39 3.69 -3.15
C SER A 69 -12.45 2.69 -2.67
N LEU A 70 -13.04 2.89 -1.49
CA LEU A 70 -14.13 2.07 -0.93
C LEU A 70 -15.41 2.05 -1.77
N ARG A 71 -15.64 3.05 -2.62
CA ARG A 71 -16.83 3.14 -3.49
C ARG A 71 -16.58 2.64 -4.91
N ARG A 72 -15.40 2.11 -5.18
CA ARG A 72 -15.04 1.49 -6.46
C ARG A 72 -15.23 -0.02 -6.38
#